data_AF-B4VM43-F1
#
_entry.id   AF-B4VM43-F1
#
_cell.length_a   1.000
_cell.length_b   1.000
_cell.length_c   1.000
_cell.angle_alpha   90.00
_cell.angle_beta   90.00
_cell.angle_gamma   90.00
#
_symmetry.space_group_name_H-M   'P 1'
#
loop_
_entity.id
_entity.type
_entity.pdbx_description
1 polymer ?
#
loop_
_entity_poly.entity_id
_entity_poly.type
_entity_poly.pdbx_seq_one_letter_code
_entity_poly.pdbx_strand_id
1 'polypeptide(L)' 'MIRNGKIAEPVSDVTLTGNVFQTLKDIDAISNDTLYVSGGCGKGGQMPLAVSVGGPHVRIKDVVVGGR' A
#
# COMPACT_ATOMS: atom_id res chain seq x y z
N MET A 1 5.69 -7.54 -10.67
CA MET A 1 5.57 -6.62 -11.83
C MET A 1 4.23 -6.79 -12.54
N ILE A 2 3.75 -5.77 -13.27
CA ILE A 2 2.59 -5.85 -14.17
C ILE A 2 3.04 -5.43 -15.58
N ARG A 3 2.78 -6.25 -16.60
CA ARG A 3 3.06 -5.93 -18.01
C ARG A 3 1.85 -6.27 -18.87
N ASN A 4 1.46 -5.37 -19.77
CA ASN A 4 0.31 -5.56 -20.68
C ASN A 4 -0.98 -5.97 -19.94
N GLY A 5 -1.23 -5.38 -18.77
CA GLY A 5 -2.42 -5.67 -17.94
C GLY A 5 -2.41 -7.02 -17.25
N LYS A 6 -1.29 -7.74 -17.21
CA LYS A 6 -1.16 -9.06 -16.56
C LYS A 6 -0.07 -9.05 -15.49
N ILE A 7 -0.29 -9.81 -14.43
CA ILE A 7 0.73 -10.10 -13.42
C ILE A 7 1.87 -10.86 -14.10
N ALA A 8 3.10 -10.46 -13.81
CA ALA A 8 4.31 -11.07 -14.32
C ALA A 8 5.11 -11.73 -13.17
N GLU A 9 6.42 -11.50 -13.10
CA GLU A 9 7.28 -12.04 -12.05
C GLU A 9 7.06 -11.37 -10.68
N PRO A 10 7.29 -12.12 -9.59
CA PRO A 10 7.40 -11.55 -8.25
C PRO A 10 8.61 -10.61 -8.15
N VAL A 11 8.50 -9.61 -7.27
CA VAL A 11 9.59 -8.71 -6.89
C VAL A 11 9.73 -8.74 -5.37
N SER A 12 10.95 -8.70 -4.86
CA SER A 12 11.24 -8.71 -3.42
C SER A 12 11.85 -7.39 -2.97
N ASP A 13 11.87 -7.18 -1.65
CA ASP A 13 12.61 -6.09 -1.01
C ASP A 13 12.26 -4.68 -1.52
N VAL A 14 10.95 -4.43 -1.70
CA VAL A 14 10.43 -3.15 -2.18
C VAL A 14 10.01 -2.24 -1.02
N THR A 15 10.31 -0.95 -1.15
CA THR A 15 9.81 0.12 -0.29
C THR A 15 9.10 1.16 -1.15
N LEU A 16 7.88 1.54 -0.77
CA LEU A 16 7.17 2.65 -1.39
C LEU A 16 7.47 3.94 -0.60
N THR A 17 7.85 5.02 -1.28
CA THR A 17 8.16 6.31 -0.63
C THR A 17 7.52 7.46 -1.40
N GLY A 18 7.09 8.50 -0.69
CA GLY A 18 6.52 9.68 -1.31
C GLY A 18 5.86 10.64 -0.30
N ASN A 19 5.35 11.75 -0.81
CA ASN A 19 4.49 12.64 -0.03
C ASN A 19 3.08 12.05 0.06
N VAL A 20 2.58 11.83 1.28
CA VAL A 20 1.27 11.19 1.51
C VAL A 20 0.11 11.88 0.79
N PHE A 21 0.09 13.22 0.75
CA PHE A 21 -1.01 13.93 0.10
C PHE A 21 -0.97 13.83 -1.42
N GLN A 22 0.24 13.74 -1.99
CA GLN A 22 0.39 13.51 -3.43
C GLN A 22 -0.01 12.07 -3.78
N THR A 23 0.48 11.07 -3.02
CA THR A 23 0.10 9.67 -3.20
C THR A 23 -1.42 9.45 -3.14
N LEU A 24 -2.12 10.13 -2.23
CA LEU A 24 -3.58 10.07 -2.15
C LEU A 24 -4.27 10.68 -3.39
N LYS A 25 -3.73 11.78 -3.93
CA LYS A 25 -4.24 12.40 -5.18
C LYS A 25 -3.98 11.54 -6.41
N ASP A 26 -2.92 10.74 -6.40
CA ASP A 26 -2.53 9.88 -7.52
C ASP A 26 -3.32 8.56 -7.58
N ILE A 27 -4.21 8.31 -6.61
CA ILE A 27 -5.19 7.21 -6.68
C ILE A 27 -6.21 7.51 -7.77
N ASP A 28 -6.32 6.63 -8.77
CA ASP A 28 -7.20 6.84 -9.93
C ASP A 28 -8.21 5.71 -10.19
N ALA A 29 -8.13 4.63 -9.43
CA ALA A 29 -9.10 3.56 -9.45
C ALA A 29 -9.24 2.94 -8.05
N ILE A 30 -10.48 2.60 -7.71
CA ILE A 30 -10.85 1.95 -6.44
C ILE A 30 -11.70 0.72 -6.82
N SER A 31 -11.32 -0.44 -6.30
CA SER A 31 -12.01 -1.70 -6.52
C SER A 31 -13.33 -1.78 -5.73
N ASN A 32 -14.19 -2.73 -6.08
CA ASN A 32 -15.45 -3.02 -5.39
C ASN A 32 -15.31 -4.09 -4.29
N ASP A 33 -14.09 -4.55 -4.01
CA ASP A 33 -13.79 -5.46 -2.91
C ASP A 33 -13.33 -4.72 -1.67
N THR A 34 -13.25 -5.40 -0.52
CA THR A 34 -12.71 -4.82 0.70
C THR A 34 -12.18 -5.94 1.59
N LEU A 35 -10.99 -5.71 2.15
CA LEU A 35 -10.36 -6.61 3.12
C LEU A 35 -9.92 -5.82 4.35
N TYR A 36 -10.06 -6.44 5.52
CA TYR A 36 -9.50 -5.93 6.77
C TYR A 36 -8.65 -7.00 7.44
N VAL A 37 -7.57 -6.57 8.08
CA VAL A 37 -6.69 -7.40 8.88
C VAL A 37 -6.45 -6.74 10.23
N SER A 38 -6.42 -7.53 11.30
CA SER A 38 -6.01 -7.08 12.62
C SER A 38 -4.49 -6.99 12.71
N GLY A 39 -3.99 -6.08 13.55
CA GLY A 39 -2.57 -5.86 13.71
C GLY A 39 -2.23 -4.99 14.94
N GLY A 40 -0.98 -4.53 14.97
CA GLY A 40 -0.45 -3.67 16.03
C GLY A 40 -0.01 -2.32 15.50
N CYS A 41 -0.20 -1.26 16.28
CA CYS A 41 0.36 0.07 16.01
C CYS A 41 1.21 0.54 17.20
N GLY A 42 2.24 1.33 16.91
CA GLY A 42 3.13 1.92 17.90
C GLY A 42 3.18 3.43 17.78
N LYS A 43 3.13 4.15 18.90
CA LYS A 43 3.29 5.61 18.95
C LYS A 43 3.87 6.05 20.29
N GLY A 44 4.93 6.85 20.26
CA GLY A 44 5.51 7.45 21.48
C GLY A 44 5.88 6.45 22.57
N GLY A 45 6.43 5.28 22.20
CA GLY A 45 6.81 4.22 23.14
C GLY A 45 5.69 3.26 23.56
N GLN A 46 4.44 3.50 23.16
CA GLN A 46 3.34 2.56 23.39
C GLN A 46 3.28 1.54 22.24
N MET A 47 3.38 0.25 22.55
CA MET A 47 3.29 -0.85 21.56
C MET A 47 3.13 -2.23 22.22
N PRO A 48 2.50 -3.23 21.57
CA PRO A 48 1.72 -3.15 20.33
C PRO A 48 0.23 -2.90 20.63
N LEU A 49 -0.30 -1.72 20.31
CA LEU A 49 -1.74 -1.43 20.51
C LEU A 49 -2.57 -2.15 19.45
N ALA A 50 -3.58 -2.89 19.88
CA ALA A 50 -4.48 -3.61 18.98
C ALA A 50 -5.25 -2.64 18.09
N VAL A 51 -5.06 -2.76 16.78
CA VAL A 51 -5.74 -1.97 15.74
C VAL A 51 -6.08 -2.87 14.54
N SER A 52 -6.77 -2.30 13.56
CA SER A 52 -7.01 -2.94 12.27
C SER A 52 -6.62 -2.00 11.13
N VAL A 53 -6.26 -2.56 9.99
CA VAL A 53 -6.04 -1.83 8.74
C VAL A 53 -6.75 -2.57 7.61
N GLY A 54 -7.22 -1.82 6.62
CA GLY A 54 -7.94 -2.42 5.50
C GLY A 54 -8.52 -1.39 4.55
N GLY A 55 -9.11 -1.90 3.47
CA GLY A 55 -9.70 -1.12 2.40
C GLY A 55 -9.89 -1.95 1.13
N PRO A 56 -10.46 -1.34 0.09
CA PRO A 56 -10.47 -1.91 -1.26
C PRO A 56 -9.05 -1.94 -1.85
N HIS A 57 -8.85 -2.73 -2.89
CA HIS A 57 -7.68 -2.51 -3.75
C HIS A 57 -7.76 -1.12 -4.39
N VAL A 58 -6.63 -0.41 -4.42
CA VAL A 58 -6.50 0.89 -5.07
C VAL A 58 -5.36 0.85 -6.09
N ARG A 59 -5.48 1.64 -7.17
CA ARG A 59 -4.39 1.89 -8.12
C ARG A 59 -3.83 3.27 -7.90
N ILE A 60 -2.53 3.35 -7.65
CA ILE A 60 -1.77 4.60 -7.55
C ILE A 60 -1.01 4.77 -8.88
N LYS A 61 -1.20 5.90 -9.56
CA LYS A 61 -0.56 6.18 -10.85
C LYS A 61 0.94 6.41 -10.73
N ASP A 62 1.35 7.15 -9.70
CA ASP A 62 2.74 7.54 -9.50
C ASP A 62 3.15 7.39 -8.03
N VAL A 63 4.18 6.58 -7.80
CA VAL A 63 4.81 6.37 -6.49
C VAL A 63 6.23 5.89 -6.71
N VAL A 64 7.16 6.36 -5.88
CA VAL A 64 8.55 5.89 -5.95
C VAL A 64 8.62 4.49 -5.35
N VAL A 65 9.03 3.52 -6.17
CA VAL A 65 9.33 2.15 -5.76
C VAL A 65 10.84 2.02 -5.61
N GLY A 66 11.32 2.01 -4.37
CA GLY A 66 12.71 1.70 -4.04
C GLY A 66 12.89 0.19 -3.86
N GLY A 67 14.03 -0.35 -4.29
CA GLY A 67 14.40 -1.75 -4.15
C GLY A 67 15.89 -1.94 -4.50
N ARG A 68 16.42 -3.14 -4.26
CA ARG A 68 17.79 -3.50 -4.64
C ARG A 68 17.83 -4.20 -6.00
#